data_AF-A0A950QMF7-F1
#
_entry.id   AF-A0A950QMF7-F1
#
_cell.length_a   1.000
_cell.length_b   1.000
_cell.length_c   1.000
_cell.angle_alpha   90.00
_cell.angle_beta   90.00
_cell.angle_gamma   90.00
#
_symmetry.space_group_name_H-M   'P 1'
#
loop_
_entity.id
_entity.type
_entity.pdbx_description
1 polymer ?
#
loop_
_entity_poly.entity_id
_entity_poly.type
_entity_poly.pdbx_seq_one_letter_code
_entity_poly.pdbx_strand_id
1 'polypeptide(L)'
;MEPKNIECKVVKELMSQESRGGANRLRVVRWIVDGKDTGALLEKRNFYMSKGGEEKMGKAKGLNHADVSFIVDNWKEIEPLLSKES
;
A
#
# COMPACT_ATOMS: atom_id res chain seq x y z
N MET A 1 19.95 18.43 -3.54
CA MET A 1 19.25 17.43 -4.37
C MET A 1 17.84 17.95 -4.56
N GLU A 2 17.39 18.16 -5.78
CA GLU A 2 16.05 18.70 -6.03
C GLU A 2 14.96 17.71 -5.58
N PRO A 3 13.83 18.18 -5.06
CA PRO A 3 12.71 17.31 -4.69
C PRO A 3 12.18 16.58 -5.93
N LYS A 4 12.03 15.26 -5.83
CA LYS A 4 11.38 14.48 -6.89
C LYS A 4 9.90 14.83 -6.95
N ASN A 5 9.35 14.91 -8.16
CA ASN A 5 7.91 15.02 -8.34
C ASN A 5 7.30 13.61 -8.18
N ILE A 6 6.47 13.41 -7.15
CA ILE A 6 5.88 12.11 -6.83
C ILE A 6 4.36 12.24 -6.83
N GLU A 7 3.70 11.55 -7.75
CA GLU A 7 2.24 11.44 -7.82
C GLU A 7 1.83 9.98 -7.52
N CYS A 8 0.71 9.81 -6.81
CA CYS A 8 0.11 8.51 -6.55
C CYS A 8 -1.26 8.43 -7.23
N LYS A 9 -1.40 7.57 -8.24
CA LYS A 9 -2.70 7.24 -8.84
C LYS A 9 -3.26 5.99 -8.17
N VAL A 10 -4.39 6.14 -7.48
CA VAL A 10 -5.11 4.99 -6.91
C VAL A 10 -5.94 4.35 -8.01
N VAL A 11 -5.57 3.12 -8.39
CA VAL A 11 -6.31 2.34 -9.39
C VAL A 11 -7.55 1.73 -8.76
N LYS A 12 -7.40 1.14 -7.56
CA LYS A 12 -8.50 0.53 -6.81
C LYS A 12 -8.19 0.50 -5.33
N GLU A 13 -9.16 0.86 -4.50
CA GLU A 13 -9.15 0.55 -3.08
C GLU A 13 -9.87 -0.79 -2.84
N LEU A 14 -9.20 -1.71 -2.15
CA LEU A 14 -9.71 -3.05 -1.84
C LEU A 14 -10.27 -3.11 -0.43
N MET A 15 -9.69 -2.35 0.50
CA MET A 15 -10.11 -2.26 1.89
C MET A 15 -9.67 -0.92 2.46
N SER A 16 -10.53 -0.30 3.28
CA SER A 16 -10.15 0.78 4.20
C SER A 16 -10.55 0.39 5.63
N GLN A 17 -9.67 0.69 6.57
CA GLN A 17 -9.92 0.58 8.00
C GLN A 17 -9.59 1.92 8.65
N GLU A 18 -10.63 2.66 9.01
CA GLU A 18 -10.51 3.94 9.70
C GLU A 18 -10.11 3.73 11.16
N SER A 19 -9.36 4.67 11.70
CA SER A 19 -8.92 4.71 13.08
C SER A 19 -8.93 6.15 13.59
N ARG A 20 -8.90 6.35 14.92
CA ARG A 20 -9.13 7.66 15.56
C ARG A 20 -8.14 8.78 15.15
N GLY A 21 -7.08 8.47 14.40
CA GLY A 21 -6.09 9.45 13.92
C GLY A 21 -5.58 9.18 12.51
N GLY A 22 -6.27 8.36 11.72
CA GLY A 22 -5.79 7.96 10.40
C GLY A 22 -6.50 6.73 9.84
N ALA A 23 -5.99 6.19 8.73
CA ALA A 23 -6.58 5.04 8.04
C ALA A 23 -5.51 4.03 7.63
N ASN A 24 -5.85 2.75 7.64
CA ASN A 24 -5.07 1.72 6.94
C ASN A 24 -5.83 1.31 5.68
N ARG A 25 -5.20 1.45 4.52
CA ARG A 25 -5.81 1.13 3.22
C ARG A 25 -5.02 0.06 2.51
N LEU A 26 -5.71 -0.95 1.97
CA LEU A 26 -5.16 -1.92 1.02
C LEU A 26 -5.64 -1.53 -0.38
N ARG A 27 -4.71 -1.23 -1.30
CA ARG A 27 -5.01 -0.59 -2.57
C ARG A 27 -4.09 -1.09 -3.67
N VAL A 28 -4.58 -1.03 -4.91
CA VAL A 28 -3.76 -1.07 -6.11
C VAL A 28 -3.46 0.36 -6.53
N VAL A 29 -2.19 0.70 -6.65
CA VAL A 29 -1.71 2.06 -6.98
C VAL A 29 -0.71 2.03 -8.12
N ARG A 30 -0.53 3.17 -8.78
CA ARG A 30 0.59 3.46 -9.69
C ARG A 30 1.29 4.71 -9.20
N TRP A 31 2.58 4.60 -8.90
CA TRP A 31 3.40 5.75 -8.55
C TRP A 31 4.02 6.33 -9.82
N ILE A 32 3.94 7.64 -9.96
CA ILE A 32 4.60 8.37 -11.04
C ILE A 32 5.68 9.20 -10.39
N VAL A 33 6.94 8.88 -10.68
CA VAL A 33 8.12 9.55 -10.13
C VAL A 33 8.85 10.24 -11.26
N ASP A 34 8.95 11.57 -11.21
CA ASP A 34 9.56 12.40 -12.25
C ASP A 34 8.98 12.09 -13.64
N GLY A 35 7.64 11.96 -13.69
CA GLY A 35 6.87 11.66 -14.91
C GLY A 35 6.90 10.19 -15.36
N LYS A 36 7.63 9.31 -14.66
CA LYS A 36 7.73 7.88 -15.01
C LYS A 36 6.80 7.03 -14.16
N ASP A 37 5.88 6.30 -14.79
CA ASP A 37 5.04 5.29 -14.16
C ASP A 37 5.90 4.10 -13.72
N THR A 38 5.86 3.76 -12.43
CA THR A 38 6.62 2.64 -11.85
C THR A 38 5.92 1.29 -11.99
N GLY A 39 4.73 1.26 -12.60
CA GLY A 39 3.86 0.09 -12.68
C GLY A 39 2.88 -0.03 -11.52
N ALA A 40 1.89 -0.91 -11.70
CA ALA A 40 0.87 -1.17 -10.69
C ALA A 40 1.42 -2.01 -9.54
N LEU A 41 1.13 -1.57 -8.31
CA LEU A 41 1.54 -2.24 -7.08
C LEU A 41 0.34 -2.44 -6.16
N LEU A 42 0.26 -3.61 -5.52
CA LEU A 42 -0.59 -3.83 -4.35
C LEU A 42 0.13 -3.27 -3.12
N GLU A 43 -0.45 -2.30 -2.43
CA GLU A 43 0.12 -1.75 -1.20
C GLU A 43 -0.88 -1.78 -0.05
N LYS A 44 -0.38 -2.09 1.14
CA LYS A 44 -1.03 -1.73 2.41
C LYS A 44 -0.31 -0.52 2.97
N ARG A 45 -1.01 0.59 3.17
CA ARG A 45 -0.41 1.84 3.66
C ARG A 45 -1.20 2.44 4.82
N ASN A 46 -0.46 2.96 5.79
CA ASN A 46 -1.00 3.74 6.88
C ASN A 46 -1.02 5.23 6.52
N PHE A 47 -2.14 5.88 6.78
CA PHE A 47 -2.35 7.32 6.70
C PHE A 47 -2.54 7.83 8.12
N TYR A 48 -1.93 8.95 8.45
CA TYR A 48 -1.99 9.54 9.78
C TYR A 48 -2.02 11.05 9.70
N MET A 49 -2.69 11.68 10.65
CA MET A 49 -2.71 13.14 10.76
C MET A 49 -1.42 13.63 11.40
N SER A 50 -0.75 14.59 10.77
CA SER A 50 0.36 15.31 11.38
C SER A 50 -0.14 16.27 12.46
N LYS A 51 0.77 16.77 13.32
CA LYS A 51 0.44 17.77 14.35
C LYS A 51 -0.18 19.06 13.77
N GLY A 52 0.06 19.37 12.49
CA GLY A 52 -0.51 20.52 11.80
C GLY A 52 -1.86 20.24 11.12
N GLY A 53 -2.44 19.05 11.30
CA GLY A 53 -3.73 18.69 10.68
C GLY A 53 -3.64 18.25 9.22
N GLU A 54 -2.44 18.12 8.65
CA GLU A 54 -2.26 17.54 7.31
C GLU A 54 -2.27 16.01 7.38
N GLU A 55 -3.01 15.35 6.47
CA GLU A 55 -2.90 13.90 6.28
C GLU A 55 -1.55 13.57 5.66
N LYS A 56 -0.79 12.71 6.33
CA LYS A 56 0.50 12.18 5.87
C LYS A 56 0.40 10.69 5.65
N MET A 57 1.23 10.21 4.75
CA MET A 57 1.33 8.81 4.42
C MET A 57 2.59 8.19 5.03
N GLY A 58 2.45 7.04 5.65
CA GLY A 58 3.58 6.24 6.12
C GLY A 58 4.38 5.64 4.97
N LYS A 59 5.56 5.10 5.27
CA LYS A 59 6.36 4.34 4.30
C LYS A 59 5.69 2.99 4.03
N ALA A 60 5.62 2.57 2.76
CA ALA A 60 5.25 1.22 2.38
C ALA A 60 6.00 0.82 1.11
N LYS A 61 6.36 -0.47 1.01
CA LYS A 61 6.84 -1.11 -0.20
C LYS A 61 5.67 -1.84 -0.84
N GLY A 62 5.28 -1.43 -2.04
CA GLY A 62 4.24 -2.13 -2.79
C GLY A 62 4.74 -3.47 -3.32
N LEU A 63 3.82 -4.42 -3.46
CA LEU A 63 4.03 -5.73 -4.08
C LEU A 63 3.66 -5.64 -5.56
N ASN A 64 4.57 -6.06 -6.44
CA ASN A 64 4.28 -6.14 -7.87
C ASN A 64 3.49 -7.42 -8.19
N HIS A 65 3.19 -7.64 -9.48
CA HIS A 65 2.46 -8.83 -9.91
C HIS A 65 3.17 -10.14 -9.55
N ALA A 66 4.50 -10.22 -9.71
CA ALA A 66 5.25 -11.44 -9.40
C ALA A 66 5.22 -11.75 -7.89
N ASP A 67 5.35 -10.74 -7.05
CA ASP A 67 5.23 -10.88 -5.59
C ASP A 67 3.84 -11.42 -5.21
N VAL A 68 2.77 -10.86 -5.78
CA VAL A 68 1.39 -11.27 -5.49
C VAL A 68 1.10 -12.66 -6.05
N SER A 69 1.55 -12.98 -7.27
CA SER A 69 1.41 -14.32 -7.86
C SER A 69 2.07 -15.36 -6.94
N PHE A 70 3.29 -15.09 -6.48
CA PHE A 70 3.99 -15.99 -5.59
C PHE A 70 3.22 -16.23 -4.27
N ILE A 71 2.61 -15.20 -3.69
CA ILE A 71 1.76 -15.35 -2.50
C ILE A 71 0.54 -16.24 -2.81
N VAL A 72 -0.12 -16.03 -3.95
CA VAL A 72 -1.30 -16.81 -4.33
C VAL A 72 -0.94 -18.28 -4.58
N ASP A 73 0.15 -18.53 -5.31
CA ASP A 73 0.61 -19.88 -5.63
C ASP A 73 0.97 -20.69 -4.38
N ASN A 74 1.39 -20.00 -3.32
CA ASN A 74 1.78 -20.60 -2.03
C ASN A 74 0.74 -20.35 -0.91
N TRP A 75 -0.49 -19.96 -1.25
CA TRP A 75 -1.47 -19.52 -0.23
C TRP A 75 -1.78 -20.61 0.80
N LYS A 76 -1.85 -21.88 0.38
CA LYS A 76 -2.10 -23.02 1.28
C LYS A 76 -1.06 -23.18 2.39
N GLU A 77 0.17 -22.74 2.14
CA GLU A 77 1.26 -22.77 3.13
C GLU A 77 1.29 -21.48 3.98
N ILE A 78 0.93 -20.35 3.38
CA ILE A 78 0.95 -19.03 4.03
C ILE A 78 -0.23 -18.86 4.97
N GLU A 79 -1.44 -19.23 4.55
CA GLU A 79 -2.69 -19.00 5.28
C GLU A 79 -2.67 -19.54 6.71
N PRO A 80 -2.27 -20.81 6.96
CA PRO A 80 -2.27 -21.36 8.32
C PRO A 80 -1.32 -20.62 9.28
N LEU A 81 -0.25 -20.02 8.75
CA LEU A 81 0.72 -19.25 9.55
C LEU A 81 0.20 -17.85 9.91
N LEU A 82 -0.75 -17.32 9.13
CA LEU A 82 -1.35 -16.00 9.34
C LEU A 82 -2.66 -16.08 10.13
N SER A 83 -3.42 -17.17 9.98
CA SER A 83 -4.54 -17.48 10.85
C SER A 83 -3.99 -17.88 12.22
N LYS A 84 -4.14 -17.04 13.23
CA LYS A 84 -4.03 -17.53 14.62
C LYS A 84 -5.05 -18.65 14.77
N GLU A 85 -4.64 -19.83 15.24
CA GLU A 85 -5.59 -20.72 15.91
C GLU A 85 -6.26 -19.88 17.01
N SER A 86 -7.55 -19.65 16.84
CA SER A 86 -8.45 -19.04 17.81
C SER A 86 -8.72 -19.99 18.97
#